data_AF-A0A935ZUK7-F1
#
_entry.id   AF-A0A935ZUK7-F1
#
_cell.length_a   1.000
_cell.length_b   1.000
_cell.length_c   1.000
_cell.angle_alpha   90.00
_cell.angle_beta   90.00
_cell.angle_gamma   90.00
#
_symmetry.space_group_name_H-M   'P 1'
#
loop_
_entity.id
_entity.type
_entity.pdbx_description
1 polymer ?
#
loop_
_entity_poly.entity_id
_entity_poly.type
_entity_poly.pdbx_seq_one_letter_code
_entity_poly.pdbx_strand_id
1 'polypeptide(L)'
;MRSSGSTTNSIRVRGRAGVARVLPLVLVGLAAIGCNGVRRAALKTVDPTLAKSPRWERQRAGLGEYELGPFTIERARVREQAIGQDLGTPEAAPRKPGWRYDLTLTVRGPARSYTATCTAHRLPTMGADYGEVADVANDEVRIECELQGDARWHLLAQGRLDKNLGGELKPEGATAIAPLTLEVLLWVARLKLIRRHLPDPVLQLRRDRTAIAAMIAARPEWAWVAPTEQPELQGIAITAMAAVHALPLGFDE
;
A
#
# COMPACT_ATOMS: atom_id res chain seq x y z
N MET A 1 27.15 51.13 36.21
CA MET A 1 27.50 51.42 37.62
C MET A 1 26.94 50.32 38.50
N ARG A 2 27.76 49.84 39.45
CA ARG A 2 27.45 48.80 40.45
C ARG A 2 26.48 49.30 41.51
N SER A 3 25.87 48.35 42.23
CA SER A 3 25.49 48.35 43.66
C SER A 3 24.03 47.91 43.85
N SER A 4 23.74 46.67 44.24
CA SER A 4 23.74 46.08 45.60
C SER A 4 22.34 46.12 46.23
N GLY A 5 21.92 45.01 46.85
CA GLY A 5 20.66 44.91 47.58
C GLY A 5 20.27 43.48 47.94
N SER A 6 20.93 42.93 48.97
CA SER A 6 20.58 41.69 49.67
C SER A 6 19.43 41.93 50.64
N THR A 7 18.41 41.06 50.71
CA THR A 7 17.85 40.61 52.00
C THR A 7 17.07 39.29 51.88
N THR A 8 17.44 38.39 52.76
CA THR A 8 16.89 37.07 53.09
C THR A 8 15.46 37.13 53.63
N ASN A 9 14.61 36.14 53.30
CA ASN A 9 13.70 35.59 54.30
C ASN A 9 13.27 34.14 53.99
N SER A 10 13.63 33.27 54.92
CA SER A 10 13.28 31.86 54.99
C SER A 10 11.88 31.68 55.56
N ILE A 11 11.01 30.94 54.86
CA ILE A 11 9.83 30.33 55.47
C ILE A 11 9.85 28.84 55.14
N ARG A 12 10.09 28.05 56.19
CA ARG A 12 10.04 26.60 56.22
C ARG A 12 8.61 26.20 56.57
N VAL A 13 7.83 25.69 55.62
CA VAL A 13 6.58 24.97 55.91
C VAL A 13 6.82 23.47 55.69
N ARG A 14 6.87 22.73 56.80
CA ARG A 14 6.71 21.28 56.83
C ARG A 14 5.22 20.98 56.72
N GLY A 15 4.84 20.17 55.74
CA GLY A 15 3.51 19.56 55.65
C GLY A 15 3.62 18.20 54.97
N ARG A 16 3.60 17.13 55.77
CA ARG A 16 3.46 15.74 55.33
C ARG A 16 2.05 15.52 54.76
N ALA A 17 1.96 14.96 53.57
CA ALA A 17 0.90 14.00 53.22
C ALA A 17 1.38 13.21 52.00
N GLY A 18 1.52 11.90 52.18
CA GLY A 18 1.87 11.00 51.09
C GLY A 18 0.73 10.92 50.09
N VAL A 19 1.07 11.07 48.82
CA VAL A 19 0.27 10.53 47.72
C VAL A 19 1.24 9.71 46.88
N ALA A 20 1.13 8.39 47.04
CA ALA A 20 1.80 7.44 46.19
C ALA A 20 1.40 7.72 44.74
N ARG A 21 2.35 8.18 43.92
CA ARG A 21 2.21 8.25 42.47
C ARG A 21 2.18 6.82 41.93
N VAL A 22 1.00 6.24 41.92
CA VAL A 22 0.71 4.98 41.23
C VAL A 22 -0.05 5.34 39.95
N LEU A 23 0.45 4.80 38.83
CA LEU A 23 -0.09 4.85 37.46
C LEU A 23 0.07 6.17 36.67
N PRO A 24 0.79 6.11 35.54
CA PRO A 24 0.09 5.83 34.29
C PRO A 24 0.83 4.76 33.47
N LEU A 25 0.44 3.49 33.64
CA LEU A 25 0.96 2.38 32.81
C LEU A 25 -0.14 1.76 31.91
N VAL A 26 -1.33 2.37 31.86
CA VAL A 26 -2.51 1.77 31.19
C VAL A 26 -2.75 2.33 29.77
N LEU A 27 -2.16 3.47 29.40
CA LEU A 27 -2.39 4.09 28.07
C LEU A 27 -1.44 3.61 26.96
N VAL A 28 -0.36 2.89 27.29
CA VAL A 28 0.57 2.33 26.28
C VAL A 28 0.12 0.95 25.76
N GLY A 29 -0.74 0.23 26.51
CA GLY A 29 -1.19 -1.12 26.14
C GLY A 29 -2.25 -1.18 25.02
N LEU A 30 -3.07 -0.14 24.87
CA LEU A 30 -4.17 -0.15 23.89
C LEU A 30 -3.71 0.13 22.45
N ALA A 31 -2.59 0.84 22.24
CA ALA A 31 -2.05 1.08 20.90
C ALA A 31 -1.36 -0.16 20.30
N ALA A 32 -0.73 -1.01 21.13
CA ALA A 32 -0.01 -2.19 20.65
C ALA A 32 -0.95 -3.37 20.25
N ILE A 33 -2.15 -3.43 20.83
CA ILE A 33 -3.12 -4.49 20.54
C ILE A 33 -3.86 -4.20 19.21
N GLY A 34 -4.13 -2.93 18.92
CA GLY A 34 -4.79 -2.50 17.68
C GLY A 34 -3.98 -2.85 16.43
N CYS A 35 -2.70 -2.47 16.38
CA CYS A 35 -1.83 -2.74 15.22
C CYS A 35 -1.64 -4.23 14.92
N ASN A 36 -1.57 -5.09 15.95
CA ASN A 36 -1.38 -6.52 15.77
C ASN A 36 -2.64 -7.26 15.28
N GLY A 37 -3.83 -6.85 15.72
CA GLY A 37 -5.10 -7.44 15.25
C GLY A 37 -5.42 -7.09 13.80
N VAL A 38 -5.10 -5.86 13.42
CA VAL A 38 -5.23 -5.27 12.08
C VAL A 38 -4.38 -6.03 11.06
N ARG A 39 -3.09 -6.19 11.36
CA ARG A 39 -2.13 -6.90 10.50
C ARG A 39 -2.46 -8.39 10.32
N ARG A 40 -3.07 -9.02 11.34
CA ARG A 40 -3.59 -10.40 11.24
C ARG A 40 -4.74 -10.55 10.24
N ALA A 41 -5.51 -9.50 9.97
CA ALA A 41 -6.60 -9.58 8.99
C ALA A 41 -6.05 -9.71 7.57
N ALA A 42 -5.11 -8.83 7.18
CA ALA A 42 -4.45 -8.89 5.88
C ALA A 42 -3.69 -10.21 5.67
N LEU A 43 -2.97 -10.69 6.71
CA LEU A 43 -2.31 -12.00 6.67
C LEU A 43 -3.25 -13.18 6.41
N LYS A 44 -4.47 -13.13 6.94
CA LYS A 44 -5.47 -14.19 6.73
C LYS A 44 -6.09 -14.15 5.33
N THR A 45 -5.93 -13.05 4.62
CA THR A 45 -6.41 -12.88 3.24
C THR A 45 -5.43 -13.47 2.23
N VAL A 46 -4.13 -13.52 2.56
CA VAL A 46 -3.12 -14.18 1.72
C VAL A 46 -3.53 -15.65 1.52
N ASP A 47 -3.35 -16.13 0.28
CA ASP A 47 -3.73 -17.49 -0.11
C ASP A 47 -3.10 -18.50 0.87
N PRO A 48 -3.90 -19.40 1.48
CA PRO A 48 -3.40 -20.31 2.52
C PRO A 48 -2.28 -21.24 2.06
N THR A 49 -2.22 -21.56 0.76
CA THR A 49 -1.16 -22.39 0.19
C THR A 49 0.13 -21.60 0.12
N LEU A 50 0.05 -20.37 -0.39
CA LEU A 50 1.18 -19.46 -0.50
C LEU A 50 1.70 -19.01 0.88
N ALA A 51 0.80 -18.81 1.84
CA ALA A 51 1.13 -18.40 3.21
C ALA A 51 1.95 -19.44 3.99
N LYS A 52 2.02 -20.70 3.52
CA LYS A 52 2.91 -21.73 4.07
C LYS A 52 4.35 -21.61 3.58
N SER A 53 4.58 -20.87 2.48
CA SER A 53 5.93 -20.62 1.95
C SER A 53 6.69 -19.63 2.82
N PRO A 54 8.03 -19.62 2.77
CA PRO A 54 8.84 -18.62 3.44
C PRO A 54 8.40 -17.21 3.05
N ARG A 55 8.16 -16.38 4.06
CA ARG A 55 7.84 -14.97 3.88
C ARG A 55 9.12 -14.18 3.69
N TRP A 56 9.13 -13.27 2.73
CA TRP A 56 10.16 -12.26 2.60
C TRP A 56 9.78 -11.02 3.39
N GLU A 57 10.70 -10.57 4.23
CA GLU A 57 10.54 -9.36 5.00
C GLU A 57 11.32 -8.23 4.35
N ARG A 58 10.73 -7.04 4.34
CA ARG A 58 11.39 -5.85 3.86
C ARG A 58 12.63 -5.58 4.67
N GLN A 59 13.76 -5.47 4.00
CA GLN A 59 14.99 -4.98 4.59
C GLN A 59 15.31 -3.60 4.01
N ARG A 60 15.87 -2.72 4.85
CA ARG A 60 16.19 -1.36 4.40
C ARG A 60 17.47 -1.39 3.59
N ALA A 61 17.38 -1.04 2.31
CA ALA A 61 18.51 -0.87 1.42
C ALA A 61 18.67 0.62 1.11
N GLY A 62 19.72 1.26 1.63
CA GLY A 62 20.03 2.65 1.31
C GLY A 62 18.91 3.69 1.52
N LEU A 63 19.05 4.84 0.86
CA LEU A 63 18.10 5.96 0.93
C LEU A 63 16.99 5.79 -0.11
N GLY A 64 15.86 5.19 0.29
CA GLY A 64 14.64 5.08 -0.51
C GLY A 64 14.55 3.85 -1.40
N GLU A 65 15.52 2.95 -1.32
CA GLU A 65 15.42 1.60 -1.85
C GLU A 65 15.01 0.67 -0.71
N TYR A 66 14.60 -0.55 -1.07
CA TYR A 66 14.39 -1.60 -0.09
C TYR A 66 14.59 -2.97 -0.72
N GLU A 67 14.98 -3.93 0.11
CA GLU A 67 15.11 -5.31 -0.28
C GLU A 67 13.86 -6.09 0.12
N LEU A 68 13.49 -7.06 -0.71
CA LEU A 68 12.39 -7.96 -0.50
C LEU A 68 12.79 -9.34 -1.02
N GLY A 69 13.30 -10.17 -0.11
CA GLY A 69 13.94 -11.44 -0.48
C GLY A 69 15.20 -11.16 -1.31
N PRO A 70 15.42 -11.84 -2.45
CA PRO A 70 16.61 -11.62 -3.28
C PRO A 70 16.49 -10.41 -4.22
N PHE A 71 15.44 -9.59 -4.09
CA PHE A 71 15.18 -8.45 -4.97
C PHE A 71 15.42 -7.13 -4.25
N THR A 72 16.07 -6.19 -4.93
CA THR A 72 16.21 -4.79 -4.49
C THR A 72 15.28 -3.93 -5.33
N ILE A 73 14.33 -3.27 -4.68
CA ILE A 73 13.41 -2.33 -5.29
C ILE A 73 14.03 -0.93 -5.18
N GLU A 74 14.36 -0.34 -6.33
CA GLU A 74 14.88 1.03 -6.37
C GLU A 74 13.76 2.05 -6.08
N ARG A 75 14.13 3.30 -5.76
CA ARG A 75 13.15 4.37 -5.58
C ARG A 75 12.35 4.57 -6.87
N ALA A 76 11.03 4.37 -6.80
CA ALA A 76 10.10 4.71 -7.87
C ALA A 76 10.12 6.22 -8.15
N ARG A 77 10.01 6.60 -9.43
CA ARG A 77 9.76 7.98 -9.84
C ARG A 77 8.33 8.09 -10.29
N VAL A 78 7.56 8.93 -9.60
CA VAL A 78 6.14 9.16 -9.88
C VAL A 78 5.95 10.62 -10.25
N ARG A 79 5.24 10.87 -11.35
CA ARG A 79 4.77 12.18 -11.76
C ARG A 79 3.26 12.21 -11.63
N GLU A 80 2.75 13.24 -10.97
CA GLU A 80 1.31 13.42 -10.73
C GLU A 80 0.77 14.58 -11.57
N GLN A 81 -0.43 14.41 -12.11
CA GLN A 81 -1.14 15.43 -12.87
C GLN A 81 -2.63 15.40 -12.54
N ALA A 82 -3.19 16.55 -12.17
CA ALA A 82 -4.63 16.69 -12.00
C ALA A 82 -5.35 16.65 -13.36
N ILE A 83 -6.50 15.97 -13.42
CA ILE A 83 -7.38 15.87 -14.59
C ILE A 83 -8.73 16.52 -14.25
N GLY A 84 -9.29 17.31 -15.18
CA GLY A 84 -10.67 17.76 -15.07
C GLY A 84 -10.91 18.86 -14.03
N GLN A 85 -9.92 19.73 -13.77
CA GLN A 85 -10.17 21.01 -13.10
C GLN A 85 -10.99 21.91 -14.04
N ASP A 86 -12.30 21.67 -14.12
CA ASP A 86 -13.22 22.67 -14.63
C ASP A 86 -13.46 23.65 -13.48
N LEU A 87 -12.96 24.89 -13.62
CA LEU A 87 -13.37 26.00 -12.79
C LEU A 87 -14.83 26.28 -13.16
N GLY A 88 -15.75 25.53 -12.56
CA GLY A 88 -17.18 25.70 -12.79
C GLY A 88 -17.60 27.16 -12.62
N THR A 89 -18.70 27.53 -13.26
CA THR A 89 -19.38 28.79 -12.91
C THR A 89 -19.70 28.79 -11.40
N PRO A 90 -19.79 29.96 -10.74
CA PRO A 90 -19.96 30.07 -9.28
C PRO A 90 -21.14 29.29 -8.67
N GLU A 91 -22.09 28.84 -9.50
CA GLU A 91 -23.29 28.08 -9.12
C GLU A 91 -23.09 26.56 -9.15
N ALA A 92 -22.03 26.05 -9.78
CA ALA A 92 -21.69 24.63 -9.75
C ALA A 92 -20.72 24.37 -8.60
N ALA A 93 -21.08 23.47 -7.67
CA ALA A 93 -20.14 23.08 -6.62
C ALA A 93 -18.84 22.53 -7.25
N PRO A 94 -17.67 22.87 -6.66
CA PRO A 94 -16.40 22.43 -7.20
C PRO A 94 -16.35 20.90 -7.26
N ARG A 95 -16.19 20.34 -8.46
CA ARG A 95 -15.99 18.90 -8.64
C ARG A 95 -14.58 18.55 -8.14
N LYS A 96 -14.48 17.46 -7.36
CA LYS A 96 -13.18 16.88 -6.99
C LYS A 96 -12.39 16.58 -8.27
N PRO A 97 -11.12 16.99 -8.39
CA PRO A 97 -10.33 16.66 -9.58
C PRO A 97 -10.03 15.15 -9.62
N GLY A 98 -9.94 14.61 -10.84
CA GLY A 98 -9.30 13.32 -11.06
C GLY A 98 -7.77 13.46 -11.05
N TRP A 99 -7.07 12.34 -11.02
CA TRP A 99 -5.62 12.28 -11.03
C TRP A 99 -5.10 11.30 -12.07
N ARG A 100 -3.98 11.66 -12.70
CA ARG A 100 -3.12 10.79 -13.50
C ARG A 100 -1.76 10.68 -12.83
N TYR A 101 -1.23 9.47 -12.83
CA TYR A 101 0.08 9.14 -12.32
C TYR A 101 0.89 8.44 -13.40
N ASP A 102 2.06 8.98 -13.73
CA ASP A 102 3.04 8.30 -14.58
C ASP A 102 4.18 7.79 -13.69
N LEU A 103 4.46 6.49 -13.71
CA LEU A 103 5.45 5.84 -12.85
C LEU A 103 6.54 5.17 -13.68
N THR A 104 7.78 5.27 -13.19
CA THR A 104 8.90 4.42 -13.61
C THR A 104 9.56 3.79 -12.40
N LEU A 105 9.85 2.49 -12.50
CA LEU A 105 10.42 1.69 -11.43
C LEU A 105 11.45 0.71 -11.98
N THR A 106 12.52 0.48 -11.22
CA THR A 106 13.52 -0.56 -11.47
C THR A 106 13.56 -1.51 -10.28
N VAL A 107 13.62 -2.80 -10.56
CA VAL A 107 13.82 -3.86 -9.56
C VAL A 107 15.03 -4.68 -9.97
N ARG A 108 16.05 -4.73 -9.12
CA ARG A 108 17.22 -5.60 -9.34
C ARG A 108 16.94 -6.96 -8.72
N GLY A 109 16.95 -8.01 -9.54
CA GLY A 109 16.90 -9.39 -9.09
C GLY A 109 18.27 -10.06 -9.11
N PRO A 110 18.36 -11.31 -8.64
CA PRO A 110 19.62 -12.04 -8.52
C PRO A 110 20.26 -12.35 -9.89
N ALA A 111 19.45 -12.52 -10.93
CA ALA A 111 19.91 -12.84 -12.28
C ALA A 111 19.95 -11.64 -13.23
N ARG A 112 19.08 -10.64 -13.01
CA ARG A 112 18.86 -9.52 -13.94
C ARG A 112 18.09 -8.37 -13.27
N SER A 113 18.05 -7.24 -13.96
CA SER A 113 17.16 -6.14 -13.63
C SER A 113 15.85 -6.23 -14.40
N TYR A 114 14.79 -5.73 -13.78
CA TYR A 114 13.44 -5.62 -14.32
C TYR A 114 13.01 -4.16 -14.24
N THR A 115 12.22 -3.69 -15.19
CA THR A 115 11.66 -2.34 -15.14
C THR A 115 10.15 -2.38 -15.30
N ALA A 116 9.48 -1.35 -14.75
CA ALA A 116 8.07 -1.10 -14.98
C ALA A 116 7.86 0.37 -15.33
N THR A 117 7.08 0.62 -16.37
CA THR A 117 6.55 1.93 -16.73
C THR A 117 5.04 1.88 -16.70
N CYS A 118 4.41 2.70 -15.88
CA CYS A 118 2.96 2.66 -15.67
C CYS A 118 2.30 4.01 -15.93
N THR A 119 1.07 3.97 -16.41
CA THR A 119 0.11 5.07 -16.33
C THR A 119 -1.07 4.61 -15.47
N ALA A 120 -1.44 5.39 -14.47
CA ALA A 120 -2.61 5.15 -13.66
C ALA A 120 -3.53 6.36 -13.63
N HIS A 121 -4.82 6.10 -13.57
CA HIS A 121 -5.87 7.10 -13.45
C HIS A 121 -6.70 6.80 -12.21
N ARG A 122 -7.02 7.85 -11.45
CA ARG A 122 -7.96 7.85 -10.35
C ARG A 122 -9.01 8.91 -10.62
N LEU A 123 -10.23 8.49 -10.91
CA LEU A 123 -11.32 9.38 -11.29
C LEU A 123 -12.43 9.33 -10.24
N PRO A 124 -12.97 10.47 -9.81
CA PRO A 124 -14.14 10.47 -8.94
C PRO A 124 -15.34 9.88 -9.70
N THR A 125 -16.11 9.01 -9.03
CA THR A 125 -17.35 8.50 -9.62
C THR A 125 -18.38 9.64 -9.74
N MET A 126 -18.88 9.87 -10.94
CA MET A 126 -19.91 10.87 -11.23
C MET A 126 -21.28 10.31 -10.79
N GLY A 127 -21.84 10.78 -9.67
CA GLY A 127 -23.19 10.38 -9.26
C GLY A 127 -23.52 10.37 -7.76
N ALA A 128 -22.57 10.69 -6.89
CA ALA A 128 -22.85 10.86 -5.47
C ALA A 128 -23.63 12.17 -5.25
N ASP A 129 -24.90 12.06 -4.87
CA ASP A 129 -25.67 13.15 -4.28
C ASP A 129 -24.83 13.82 -3.17
N TYR A 130 -25.02 15.13 -2.99
CA TYR A 130 -24.21 16.04 -2.17
C TYR A 130 -23.88 15.58 -0.72
N GLY A 131 -24.48 14.49 -0.21
CA GLY A 131 -24.14 13.86 1.07
C GLY A 131 -22.96 12.88 1.04
N GLU A 132 -22.48 12.42 -0.12
CA GLU A 132 -21.42 11.39 -0.26
C GLU A 132 -20.08 11.93 -0.80
N VAL A 133 -19.98 13.25 -1.03
CA VAL A 133 -18.87 13.93 -1.73
C VAL A 133 -17.52 13.86 -1.00
N ALA A 134 -17.49 13.35 0.24
CA ALA A 134 -16.27 13.21 1.02
C ALA A 134 -15.60 11.83 0.92
N ASP A 135 -16.26 10.81 0.35
CA ASP A 135 -15.79 9.44 0.50
C ASP A 135 -14.85 9.02 -0.65
N VAL A 136 -13.54 9.10 -0.40
CA VAL A 136 -12.44 8.57 -1.23
C VAL A 136 -12.71 7.15 -1.71
N ALA A 137 -13.47 6.38 -0.92
CA ALA A 137 -13.85 5.01 -1.24
C ALA A 137 -14.49 4.87 -2.64
N ASN A 138 -15.23 5.84 -3.16
CA ASN A 138 -15.94 5.63 -4.43
C ASN A 138 -15.14 5.91 -5.70
N ASP A 139 -13.86 6.27 -5.63
CA ASP A 139 -13.10 6.60 -6.84
C ASP A 139 -12.86 5.35 -7.72
N GLU A 140 -12.97 5.54 -9.04
CA GLU A 140 -12.59 4.55 -10.06
C GLU A 140 -11.09 4.63 -10.33
N VAL A 141 -10.44 3.47 -10.38
CA VAL A 141 -9.01 3.34 -10.61
C VAL A 141 -8.76 2.47 -11.84
N ARG A 142 -7.83 2.90 -12.69
CA ARG A 142 -7.28 2.12 -13.79
C ARG A 142 -5.76 2.25 -13.79
N ILE A 143 -5.07 1.13 -13.95
CA ILE A 143 -3.62 1.01 -13.95
C ILE A 143 -3.23 0.23 -15.19
N GLU A 144 -2.33 0.80 -15.98
CA GLU A 144 -1.69 0.15 -17.11
C GLU A 144 -0.18 0.20 -16.91
N CYS A 145 0.49 -0.94 -17.01
CA CYS A 145 1.94 -1.00 -16.94
C CYS A 145 2.51 -1.86 -18.06
N GLU A 146 3.64 -1.41 -18.59
CA GLU A 146 4.57 -2.25 -19.33
C GLU A 146 5.71 -2.65 -18.38
N LEU A 147 5.97 -3.95 -18.29
CA LEU A 147 7.03 -4.52 -17.49
C LEU A 147 8.03 -5.21 -18.42
N GLN A 148 9.31 -4.98 -18.18
CA GLN A 148 10.39 -5.55 -18.99
C GLN A 148 11.29 -6.42 -18.12
N GLY A 149 11.44 -7.69 -18.53
CA GLY A 149 12.45 -8.63 -18.08
C GLY A 149 13.14 -9.26 -19.29
N ASP A 150 13.14 -10.59 -19.38
CA ASP A 150 13.45 -11.31 -20.63
C ASP A 150 12.37 -11.05 -21.68
N ALA A 151 11.13 -11.37 -21.34
CA ALA A 151 9.96 -10.99 -22.11
C ALA A 151 9.40 -9.63 -21.63
N ARG A 152 8.64 -9.00 -22.51
CA ARG A 152 7.78 -7.86 -22.15
C ARG A 152 6.45 -8.39 -21.63
N TRP A 153 5.90 -7.71 -20.64
CA TRP A 153 4.63 -8.04 -20.01
C TRP A 153 3.78 -6.79 -19.89
N HIS A 154 2.47 -6.95 -20.06
CA HIS A 154 1.49 -5.89 -19.93
C HIS A 154 0.55 -6.20 -18.75
N LEU A 155 0.51 -5.29 -17.78
CA LEU A 155 -0.45 -5.31 -16.68
C LEU A 155 -1.59 -4.33 -16.99
N LEU A 156 -2.83 -4.81 -16.92
CA LEU A 156 -4.01 -3.96 -16.88
C LEU A 156 -4.81 -4.29 -15.62
N ALA A 157 -5.06 -3.32 -14.76
CA ALA A 157 -5.87 -3.48 -13.57
C ALA A 157 -6.86 -2.34 -13.42
N GLN A 158 -8.09 -2.65 -12.99
CA GLN A 158 -9.15 -1.65 -12.84
C GLN A 158 -10.13 -2.03 -11.75
N GLY A 159 -10.87 -1.05 -11.25
CA GLY A 159 -11.93 -1.27 -10.28
C GLY A 159 -12.29 0.01 -9.55
N ARG A 160 -12.99 -0.15 -8.43
CA ARG A 160 -13.34 0.94 -7.52
C ARG A 160 -12.73 0.69 -6.15
N LEU A 161 -12.33 1.77 -5.46
CA LEU A 161 -11.68 1.67 -4.14
C LEU A 161 -12.63 1.11 -3.07
N ASP A 162 -13.93 1.28 -3.22
CA ASP A 162 -14.99 0.75 -2.36
C ASP A 162 -15.27 -0.71 -2.65
N LYS A 163 -14.58 -1.31 -3.62
CA LYS A 163 -14.72 -2.70 -4.07
C LYS A 163 -13.44 -3.48 -3.82
N ASN A 164 -12.63 -3.59 -4.84
CA ASN A 164 -11.33 -4.24 -4.97
C ASN A 164 -10.92 -3.91 -6.40
N LEU A 165 -9.63 -3.99 -6.72
CA LEU A 165 -9.18 -3.91 -8.11
C LEU A 165 -8.91 -5.31 -8.63
N GLY A 166 -9.30 -5.56 -9.86
CA GLY A 166 -9.03 -6.79 -10.58
C GLY A 166 -8.26 -6.47 -11.85
N GLY A 167 -7.35 -7.35 -12.23
CA GLY A 167 -6.51 -7.14 -13.40
C GLY A 167 -5.89 -8.41 -13.93
N GLU A 168 -5.10 -8.22 -14.98
CA GLU A 168 -4.41 -9.29 -15.67
C GLU A 168 -3.01 -8.83 -16.05
N LEU A 169 -2.04 -9.70 -15.80
CA LEU A 169 -0.65 -9.56 -16.19
C LEU A 169 -0.38 -10.58 -17.30
N LYS A 170 -0.25 -10.07 -18.52
CA LYS A 170 -0.11 -10.86 -19.74
C LYS A 170 1.29 -10.70 -20.31
N PRO A 171 1.95 -11.77 -20.74
CA PRO A 171 3.17 -11.64 -21.53
C PRO A 171 2.82 -11.14 -22.94
N GLU A 172 3.71 -10.34 -23.52
CA GLU A 172 3.62 -9.89 -24.90
C GLU A 172 4.39 -10.85 -25.82
N GLY A 173 3.77 -11.22 -26.94
CA GLY A 173 4.36 -12.14 -27.92
C GLY A 173 4.09 -13.62 -27.63
N ALA A 174 4.76 -14.50 -28.39
CA ALA A 174 4.59 -15.94 -28.27
C ALA A 174 5.39 -16.48 -27.09
N THR A 175 4.71 -16.77 -25.98
CA THR A 175 5.28 -17.49 -24.84
C THR A 175 4.37 -18.62 -24.39
N ALA A 176 4.96 -19.64 -23.76
CA ALA A 176 4.22 -20.75 -23.15
C ALA A 176 3.64 -20.38 -21.77
N ILE A 177 3.98 -19.21 -21.23
CA ILE A 177 3.52 -18.80 -19.89
C ILE A 177 2.11 -18.21 -20.00
N ALA A 178 1.17 -18.82 -19.28
CA ALA A 178 -0.21 -18.34 -19.21
C ALA A 178 -0.31 -16.97 -18.50
N PRO A 179 -1.27 -16.11 -18.87
CA PRO A 179 -1.56 -14.88 -18.14
C PRO A 179 -1.83 -15.11 -16.65
N LEU A 180 -1.51 -14.12 -15.84
CA LEU A 180 -1.75 -14.13 -14.40
C LEU A 180 -2.88 -13.15 -14.07
N THR A 181 -3.71 -13.50 -13.09
CA THR A 181 -4.72 -12.59 -12.55
C THR A 181 -4.12 -11.77 -11.42
N LEU A 182 -4.25 -10.44 -11.48
CA LEU A 182 -3.97 -9.54 -10.37
C LEU A 182 -5.24 -9.28 -9.56
N GLU A 183 -5.14 -9.41 -8.25
CA GLU A 183 -6.16 -8.98 -7.30
C GLU A 183 -5.56 -7.96 -6.33
N VAL A 184 -6.23 -6.82 -6.17
CA VAL A 184 -5.93 -5.81 -5.15
C VAL A 184 -7.10 -5.83 -4.16
N LEU A 185 -6.88 -6.49 -3.04
CA LEU A 185 -7.88 -6.70 -2.01
C LEU A 185 -7.83 -5.56 -1.01
N LEU A 186 -8.78 -4.65 -1.15
CA LEU A 186 -9.09 -3.53 -0.26
C LEU A 186 -10.19 -3.92 0.73
N TRP A 187 -11.04 -4.89 0.39
CA TRP A 187 -12.15 -5.35 1.21
C TRP A 187 -12.25 -6.87 1.21
N VAL A 188 -12.66 -7.43 2.35
CA VAL A 188 -12.93 -8.86 2.51
C VAL A 188 -14.29 -9.12 3.13
N ALA A 189 -14.96 -10.17 2.66
CA ALA A 189 -16.18 -10.67 3.26
C ALA A 189 -15.83 -11.72 4.33
N ARG A 190 -16.09 -11.42 5.62
CA ARG A 190 -16.06 -12.42 6.68
C ARG A 190 -17.43 -13.07 6.81
N LEU A 191 -17.45 -14.40 6.88
CA LEU A 191 -18.66 -15.21 7.09
C LEU A 191 -19.78 -14.89 6.08
N LYS A 192 -19.43 -14.43 4.88
CA LYS A 192 -20.33 -14.01 3.79
C LYS A 192 -21.36 -12.90 4.14
N LEU A 193 -21.35 -12.34 5.36
CA LEU A 193 -22.29 -11.29 5.78
C LEU A 193 -21.64 -9.93 6.06
N ILE A 194 -20.41 -9.90 6.58
CA ILE A 194 -19.80 -8.65 7.02
C ILE A 194 -18.62 -8.32 6.11
N ARG A 195 -18.80 -7.26 5.33
CA ARG A 195 -17.75 -6.67 4.52
C ARG A 195 -16.90 -5.76 5.40
N ARG A 196 -15.58 -5.94 5.38
CA ARG A 196 -14.64 -5.11 6.14
C ARG A 196 -13.54 -4.58 5.25
N HIS A 197 -13.24 -3.30 5.41
CA HIS A 197 -12.06 -2.70 4.82
C HIS A 197 -10.81 -3.37 5.38
N LEU A 198 -9.84 -3.62 4.52
CA LEU A 198 -8.53 -4.10 4.89
C LEU A 198 -7.63 -2.91 5.18
N PRO A 199 -7.16 -2.76 6.42
CA PRO A 199 -6.31 -1.63 6.80
C PRO A 199 -4.94 -1.65 6.10
N ASP A 200 -4.44 -2.85 5.79
CA ASP A 200 -3.33 -3.01 4.87
C ASP A 200 -3.85 -3.86 3.69
N PRO A 201 -4.03 -3.29 2.49
CA PRO A 201 -4.53 -4.04 1.34
C PRO A 201 -3.58 -5.15 0.92
N VAL A 202 -4.10 -6.15 0.22
CA VAL A 202 -3.31 -7.30 -0.22
C VAL A 202 -3.29 -7.36 -1.75
N LEU A 203 -2.10 -7.33 -2.33
CA LEU A 203 -1.86 -7.63 -3.74
C LEU A 203 -1.65 -9.13 -3.88
N GLN A 204 -2.31 -9.77 -4.82
CA GLN A 204 -2.06 -11.17 -5.16
C GLN A 204 -1.98 -11.35 -6.67
N LEU A 205 -0.98 -12.10 -7.12
CA LEU A 205 -0.91 -12.63 -8.46
C LEU A 205 -1.27 -14.11 -8.43
N ARG A 206 -2.24 -14.49 -9.26
CA ARG A 206 -2.77 -15.84 -9.32
C ARG A 206 -2.53 -16.45 -10.68
N ARG A 207 -2.24 -17.75 -10.67
CA ARG A 207 -2.41 -18.62 -11.83
C ARG A 207 -3.62 -19.50 -11.53
N ASP A 208 -4.66 -19.38 -12.34
CA ASP A 208 -5.95 -20.00 -12.11
C ASP A 208 -6.48 -19.70 -10.69
N ARG A 209 -6.62 -20.72 -9.85
CA ARG A 209 -7.16 -20.62 -8.50
C ARG A 209 -6.09 -20.56 -7.42
N THR A 210 -4.81 -20.42 -7.76
CA THR A 210 -3.72 -20.45 -6.77
C THR A 210 -2.90 -19.18 -6.84
N ALA A 211 -2.68 -18.51 -5.71
CA ALA A 211 -1.75 -17.39 -5.68
C ALA A 211 -0.31 -17.89 -5.79
N ILE A 212 0.43 -17.32 -6.74
CA ILE A 212 1.86 -17.59 -6.93
C ILE A 212 2.73 -16.52 -6.28
N ALA A 213 2.16 -15.32 -6.07
CA ALA A 213 2.81 -14.24 -5.35
C ALA A 213 1.77 -13.40 -4.59
N ALA A 214 2.18 -12.82 -3.49
CA ALA A 214 1.36 -11.88 -2.72
C ALA A 214 2.23 -10.85 -1.99
N MET A 215 1.67 -9.67 -1.75
CA MET A 215 2.32 -8.57 -1.05
C MET A 215 1.30 -7.79 -0.22
N ILE A 216 1.72 -7.30 0.94
CA ILE A 216 0.92 -6.32 1.69
C ILE A 216 1.16 -4.92 1.09
N ALA A 217 0.12 -4.29 0.54
CA ALA A 217 0.23 -3.14 -0.35
C ALA A 217 0.45 -1.80 0.37
N ALA A 218 -0.19 -1.52 1.52
CA ALA A 218 -0.01 -0.22 2.19
C ALA A 218 1.43 -0.04 2.70
N ARG A 219 2.02 -1.15 3.16
CA ARG A 219 3.42 -1.22 3.56
C ARG A 219 3.94 -2.58 3.11
N PRO A 220 4.83 -2.65 2.10
CA PRO A 220 5.37 -3.89 1.56
C PRO A 220 6.42 -4.46 2.50
N GLU A 221 6.12 -4.50 3.80
CA GLU A 221 6.93 -5.14 4.81
C GLU A 221 7.02 -6.63 4.56
N TRP A 222 6.01 -7.22 3.91
CA TRP A 222 5.93 -8.65 3.66
C TRP A 222 5.48 -8.96 2.24
N ALA A 223 6.16 -9.95 1.66
CA ALA A 223 5.71 -10.61 0.46
C ALA A 223 5.96 -12.12 0.52
N TRP A 224 5.26 -12.84 -0.34
CA TRP A 224 5.41 -14.26 -0.56
C TRP A 224 5.51 -14.48 -2.06
N VAL A 225 6.42 -15.36 -2.45
CA VAL A 225 6.50 -15.87 -3.81
C VAL A 225 6.63 -17.37 -3.71
N ALA A 226 5.87 -18.10 -4.53
CA ALA A 226 5.90 -19.54 -4.55
C ALA A 226 7.32 -19.99 -4.96
N PRO A 227 8.02 -20.78 -4.13
CA PRO A 227 9.43 -21.11 -4.35
C PRO A 227 9.65 -21.99 -5.58
N THR A 228 8.59 -22.65 -6.06
CA THR A 228 8.59 -23.48 -7.26
C THR A 228 8.45 -22.69 -8.55
N GLU A 229 8.14 -21.39 -8.49
CA GLU A 229 8.02 -20.56 -9.69
C GLU A 229 9.39 -20.26 -10.28
N GLN A 230 9.42 -20.12 -11.61
CA GLN A 230 10.64 -19.84 -12.35
C GLN A 230 11.19 -18.45 -11.98
N PRO A 231 12.52 -18.25 -11.88
CA PRO A 231 13.12 -16.98 -11.48
C PRO A 231 12.65 -15.77 -12.28
N GLU A 232 12.43 -15.94 -13.59
CA GLU A 232 11.87 -14.88 -14.45
C GLU A 232 10.51 -14.42 -13.93
N LEU A 233 9.59 -15.36 -13.67
CA LEU A 233 8.25 -15.03 -13.23
C LEU A 233 8.22 -14.49 -11.80
N GLN A 234 9.13 -14.94 -10.94
CA GLN A 234 9.29 -14.33 -9.61
C GLN A 234 9.66 -12.85 -9.73
N GLY A 235 10.61 -12.52 -10.61
CA GLY A 235 11.01 -11.13 -10.86
C GLY A 235 9.87 -10.29 -11.43
N ILE A 236 9.19 -10.79 -12.47
CA ILE A 236 8.03 -10.11 -13.07
C ILE A 236 6.91 -9.90 -12.05
N ALA A 237 6.62 -10.90 -11.20
CA ALA A 237 5.60 -10.80 -10.17
C ALA A 237 5.95 -9.76 -9.10
N ILE A 238 7.19 -9.73 -8.62
CA ILE A 238 7.66 -8.72 -7.66
C ILE A 238 7.62 -7.33 -8.30
N THR A 239 8.07 -7.17 -9.54
CA THR A 239 8.03 -5.91 -10.27
C THR A 239 6.60 -5.40 -10.44
N ALA A 240 5.64 -6.25 -10.79
CA ALA A 240 4.23 -5.87 -10.90
C ALA A 240 3.64 -5.41 -9.57
N MET A 241 3.83 -6.18 -8.49
CA MET A 241 3.30 -5.80 -7.18
C MET A 241 3.97 -4.53 -6.64
N ALA A 242 5.28 -4.37 -6.83
CA ALA A 242 6.01 -3.18 -6.41
C ALA A 242 5.57 -1.93 -7.20
N ALA A 243 5.30 -2.06 -8.50
CA ALA A 243 4.78 -0.97 -9.33
C ALA A 243 3.39 -0.53 -8.87
N VAL A 244 2.48 -1.48 -8.62
CA VAL A 244 1.12 -1.16 -8.11
C VAL A 244 1.19 -0.53 -6.72
N HIS A 245 2.05 -1.04 -5.83
CA HIS A 245 2.27 -0.45 -4.51
C HIS A 245 2.77 1.00 -4.59
N ALA A 246 3.68 1.29 -5.51
CA ALA A 246 4.31 2.62 -5.61
C ALA A 246 3.40 3.69 -6.21
N LEU A 247 2.24 3.33 -6.77
CA LEU A 247 1.25 4.29 -7.26
C LEU A 247 0.44 4.87 -6.08
N PRO A 248 0.33 6.21 -5.96
CA PRO A 248 -0.38 6.88 -4.86
C PRO A 248 -1.90 6.86 -5.07
N LEU A 249 -2.47 5.65 -5.04
CA LEU A 249 -3.89 5.42 -5.37
C LEU A 249 -4.82 5.55 -4.15
N GLY A 250 -4.29 5.85 -2.97
CA GLY A 250 -5.06 5.93 -1.72
C GLY A 250 -5.40 4.56 -1.13
N PHE A 251 -4.47 3.61 -1.20
CA PHE A 251 -4.64 2.28 -0.57
C PHE A 251 -4.50 2.31 0.95
N ASP A 252 -4.00 3.42 1.50
CA ASP A 252 -3.56 3.62 2.86
C ASP A 252 -4.39 4.66 3.65
N GLU A 253 -5.43 5.22 3.02
CA GLU A 253 -6.35 6.22 3.61
C GLU A 253 -7.53 5.58 4.38
#